data_AF-A0A953NW45-F1
#
_entry.id   AF-A0A953NW45-F1
#
_cell.length_a   1.000
_cell.length_b   1.000
_cell.length_c   1.000
_cell.angle_alpha   90.00
_cell.angle_beta   90.00
_cell.angle_gamma   90.00
#
_symmetry.space_group_name_H-M   'P 1'
#
loop_
_entity.id
_entity.type
_entity.pdbx_description
1 polymer ?
#
loop_
_entity_poly.entity_id
_entity_poly.type
_entity_poly.pdbx_seq_one_letter_code
_entity_poly.pdbx_strand_id
1 'polypeptide(L)'
;MKKLAIVLFAAMTISAFGAETAVKGWLVDLACYADEGSKPGFGAKHTKGCLQMPDCVKSGYGVMTDDKKVIKFDAAGNEKVAAFLNGLPKDKKNDIKVTVTGSVDGDKVAVSKIELQ
;
A
#
# COMPACT_ATOMS: atom_id res chain seq x y z
N MET A 1 -59.07 -20.60 7.36
CA MET A 1 -58.11 -19.89 8.23
C MET A 1 -56.73 -20.00 7.60
N LYS A 2 -56.03 -18.86 7.52
CA LYS A 2 -54.97 -18.55 6.56
C LYS A 2 -53.72 -19.41 6.74
N LYS A 3 -53.27 -20.06 5.66
CA LYS A 3 -51.95 -20.71 5.58
C LYS A 3 -50.89 -19.60 5.45
N LEU A 4 -50.08 -19.43 6.49
CA LEU A 4 -48.88 -18.59 6.48
C LEU A 4 -47.80 -19.30 5.67
N ALA A 5 -47.59 -18.89 4.43
CA ALA A 5 -46.40 -19.23 3.67
C ALA A 5 -45.33 -18.18 3.98
N ILE A 6 -44.37 -18.54 4.83
CA ILE A 6 -43.16 -17.74 5.08
C ILE A 6 -42.23 -17.96 3.89
N VAL A 7 -42.10 -16.94 3.05
CA VAL A 7 -41.08 -16.88 2.00
C VAL A 7 -39.80 -16.39 2.66
N LEU A 8 -38.85 -17.30 2.90
CA LEU A 8 -37.50 -16.96 3.33
C LEU A 8 -36.76 -16.33 2.14
N PHE A 9 -36.69 -14.99 2.10
CA PHE A 9 -35.72 -14.29 1.27
C PHE A 9 -34.35 -14.42 1.94
N ALA A 10 -33.56 -15.41 1.50
CA ALA A 10 -32.15 -15.47 1.84
C ALA A 10 -31.45 -14.28 1.15
N ALA A 11 -31.24 -13.19 1.90
CA ALA A 11 -30.39 -12.10 1.46
C ALA A 11 -28.95 -12.63 1.37
N MET A 12 -28.52 -13.02 0.16
CA MET A 12 -27.10 -13.17 -0.14
C MET A 12 -26.46 -11.79 -0.02
N THR A 13 -25.85 -11.52 1.11
CA THR A 13 -24.91 -10.41 1.26
C THR A 13 -23.73 -10.72 0.35
N ILE A 14 -23.73 -10.15 -0.85
CA ILE A 14 -22.53 -10.08 -1.68
C ILE A 14 -21.57 -9.18 -0.92
N SER A 15 -20.68 -9.77 -0.13
CA SER A 15 -19.52 -9.05 0.38
C SER A 15 -18.78 -8.51 -0.83
N ALA A 16 -18.82 -7.19 -1.01
CA ALA A 16 -18.04 -6.49 -2.02
C ALA A 16 -16.56 -6.56 -1.63
N PHE A 17 -15.95 -7.74 -1.77
CA PHE A 17 -14.51 -7.83 -1.92
C PHE A 17 -14.21 -7.26 -3.30
N GLY A 18 -13.90 -5.96 -3.36
CA GLY A 18 -13.41 -5.33 -4.57
C GLY A 18 -12.21 -6.11 -5.11
N ALA A 19 -12.05 -6.17 -6.42
CA ALA A 19 -10.91 -6.84 -7.03
C ALA A 19 -9.60 -6.25 -6.48
N GLU A 20 -8.82 -7.07 -5.78
CA GLU A 20 -7.51 -6.67 -5.30
C GLU A 20 -6.51 -6.71 -6.45
N THR A 21 -5.65 -5.69 -6.52
CA THR A 21 -4.58 -5.57 -7.51
C THR A 21 -3.24 -5.60 -6.79
N ALA A 22 -2.27 -6.29 -7.38
CA ALA A 22 -0.89 -6.30 -6.92
C ALA A 22 -0.09 -5.23 -7.68
N VAL A 23 0.41 -4.22 -6.95
CA VAL A 23 1.27 -3.16 -7.45
C VAL A 23 2.71 -3.46 -7.04
N LYS A 24 3.63 -3.41 -7.99
CA LYS A 24 5.05 -3.69 -7.79
C LYS A 24 5.88 -2.43 -7.96
N GLY A 25 6.85 -2.21 -7.09
CA GLY A 25 7.72 -1.03 -7.18
C GLY A 25 8.58 -0.80 -5.95
N TRP A 26 9.18 0.38 -5.84
CA TRP A 26 9.95 0.81 -4.67
C TRP A 26 9.04 1.42 -3.61
N LEU A 27 9.26 1.06 -2.35
CA LEU A 27 8.67 1.78 -1.23
C LEU A 27 9.35 3.15 -1.09
N VAL A 28 8.56 4.22 -1.12
CA VAL A 28 9.03 5.61 -1.05
C VAL A 28 8.19 6.42 -0.05
N ASP A 29 8.75 7.51 0.49
CA ASP A 29 7.99 8.48 1.28
C ASP A 29 7.48 9.66 0.43
N LEU A 30 6.41 10.30 0.89
CA LEU A 30 5.74 11.38 0.16
C LEU A 30 6.39 12.75 0.39
N ALA A 31 7.16 12.93 1.47
CA ALA A 31 7.89 14.17 1.72
C ALA A 31 8.97 14.40 0.65
N CYS A 32 9.82 13.40 0.41
CA CYS A 32 10.87 13.49 -0.60
C CYS A 32 10.30 13.41 -2.01
N TYR A 33 9.18 12.70 -2.22
CA TYR A 33 8.55 12.60 -3.53
C TYR A 33 8.11 13.96 -4.08
N ALA A 34 7.62 14.85 -3.22
CA ALA A 34 7.15 16.18 -3.62
C ALA A 34 8.22 16.99 -4.38
N ASP A 35 9.49 16.86 -3.99
CA ASP A 35 10.60 17.63 -4.55
C ASP A 35 11.52 16.82 -5.46
N GLU A 36 11.61 15.50 -5.23
CA GLU A 36 12.62 14.64 -5.87
C GLU A 36 12.05 13.49 -6.69
N GLY A 37 10.73 13.28 -6.71
CA GLY A 37 10.09 12.11 -7.33
C GLY A 37 10.45 11.88 -8.80
N SER A 38 10.77 12.95 -9.52
CA SER A 38 11.17 12.90 -10.94
C SER A 38 12.66 12.63 -11.15
N LYS A 39 13.49 12.71 -10.10
CA LYS A 39 14.95 12.55 -10.21
C LYS A 39 15.31 11.08 -10.48
N PRO A 40 16.33 10.81 -11.31
CA PRO A 40 16.81 9.45 -11.53
C PRO A 40 17.21 8.74 -10.22
N GLY A 41 16.81 7.48 -10.12
CA GLY A 41 17.13 6.61 -8.98
C GLY A 41 16.37 6.92 -7.69
N PHE A 42 15.37 7.80 -7.70
CA PHE A 42 14.59 8.18 -6.52
C PHE A 42 14.13 6.97 -5.67
N GLY A 43 13.50 5.98 -6.30
CA GLY A 43 13.01 4.79 -5.59
C GLY A 43 14.09 3.99 -4.86
N ALA A 44 15.22 3.74 -5.53
CA ALA A 44 16.31 2.94 -4.96
C ALA A 44 17.10 3.66 -3.85
N LYS A 45 17.03 5.00 -3.80
CA LYS A 45 17.74 5.83 -2.81
C LYS A 45 17.12 5.78 -1.41
N HIS A 46 15.87 5.35 -1.27
CA HIS A 46 15.22 5.26 0.03
C HIS A 46 15.80 4.12 0.86
N THR A 47 16.45 4.51 1.95
CA THR A 47 16.95 3.56 2.95
C THR A 47 15.85 3.26 3.97
N LYS A 48 15.90 2.10 4.61
CA LYS A 48 15.03 1.72 5.73
C LYS A 48 15.04 2.80 6.81
N GLY A 49 16.21 3.32 7.15
CA GLY A 49 16.36 4.38 8.15
C GLY A 49 15.67 5.68 7.73
N CYS A 50 15.82 6.09 6.46
CA CYS A 50 15.12 7.25 5.91
C CYS A 50 13.60 7.08 6.04
N LEU A 51 13.07 5.95 5.57
CA LEU A 51 11.64 5.65 5.63
C LEU A 51 11.08 5.61 7.06
N GLN A 52 11.91 5.42 8.08
CA GLN A 52 11.50 5.43 9.50
C GLN A 52 11.59 6.83 10.16
N MET A 53 12.07 7.85 9.46
CA MET A 53 12.18 9.20 10.01
C MET A 53 10.79 9.79 10.30
N PRO A 54 10.66 10.67 11.32
CA PRO A 54 9.37 11.26 11.68
C PRO A 54 8.65 11.96 10.51
N ASP A 55 9.40 12.64 9.63
CA ASP A 55 8.81 13.33 8.48
C ASP A 55 8.29 12.35 7.41
N CYS A 56 8.95 11.21 7.22
CA CYS A 56 8.47 10.15 6.33
C CYS A 56 7.21 9.48 6.89
N VAL A 57 7.18 9.20 8.20
CA VAL A 57 6.00 8.66 8.89
C VAL A 57 4.82 9.64 8.80
N LYS A 58 5.08 10.94 8.97
CA LYS A 58 4.05 11.98 8.93
C LYS A 58 3.51 12.25 7.53
N SER A 59 4.38 12.27 6.52
CA SER A 59 3.99 12.51 5.12
C SER A 59 3.30 11.29 4.49
N GLY A 60 3.61 10.10 4.99
CA GLY A 60 3.11 8.83 4.47
C GLY A 60 3.96 8.28 3.33
N TYR A 61 3.49 7.19 2.77
CA TYR A 61 4.23 6.34 1.86
C TYR A 61 3.45 6.03 0.59
N GLY A 62 4.19 5.57 -0.41
CA GLY A 62 3.63 5.00 -1.62
C GLY A 62 4.53 3.94 -2.22
N VAL A 63 4.05 3.34 -3.30
CA VAL A 63 4.83 2.47 -4.17
C VAL A 63 5.12 3.21 -5.46
N MET A 64 6.40 3.41 -5.76
CA MET A 64 6.86 3.93 -7.05
C MET A 64 7.05 2.77 -8.02
N THR A 65 6.22 2.68 -9.04
CA THR A 65 6.29 1.66 -10.09
C THR A 65 7.50 1.87 -11.01
N ASP A 66 7.84 0.87 -11.83
CA ASP A 66 8.93 0.97 -12.80
C ASP A 66 8.71 2.08 -13.85
N ASP A 67 7.46 2.44 -14.16
CA ASP A 67 7.09 3.59 -15.00
C ASP A 67 7.08 4.93 -14.23
N LYS A 68 7.67 4.96 -13.02
CA LYS A 68 7.85 6.13 -12.16
C LYS A 68 6.56 6.79 -11.65
N LYS A 69 5.44 6.09 -11.72
CA LYS A 69 4.20 6.53 -11.08
C LYS A 69 4.25 6.18 -9.60
N VAL A 70 3.79 7.09 -8.75
CA VAL A 70 3.64 6.80 -7.32
C VAL A 70 2.17 6.57 -7.03
N ILE A 71 1.87 5.39 -6.48
CA ILE A 71 0.55 5.06 -5.94
C ILE A 71 0.65 5.18 -4.41
N LYS A 72 -0.07 6.16 -3.86
CA LYS A 72 -0.05 6.51 -2.43
C LYS A 72 -0.80 5.47 -1.62
N PHE A 73 -0.34 5.20 -0.41
CA PHE A 73 -1.07 4.32 0.51
C PHE A 73 -2.17 5.10 1.23
N ASP A 74 -3.28 4.41 1.52
CA ASP A 74 -4.30 4.91 2.43
C ASP A 74 -3.80 4.94 3.88
N ALA A 75 -4.58 5.54 4.79
CA ALA A 75 -4.18 5.68 6.20
C ALA A 75 -3.84 4.30 6.83
N ALA A 76 -4.68 3.28 6.61
CA ALA A 76 -4.44 1.95 7.14
C ALA A 76 -3.25 1.24 6.47
N GLY A 77 -2.91 1.58 5.23
CA GLY A 77 -1.69 1.11 4.57
C GLY A 77 -0.42 1.75 5.14
N ASN A 78 -0.46 3.03 5.45
CA ASN A 78 0.67 3.74 6.08
C ASN A 78 1.04 3.14 7.43
N GLU A 79 0.05 2.74 8.24
CA GLU A 79 0.29 2.05 9.51
C GLU A 79 1.01 0.70 9.34
N LYS A 80 0.74 -0.03 8.24
CA LYS A 80 1.38 -1.31 7.94
C LYS A 80 2.86 -1.16 7.59
N VAL A 81 3.30 0.01 7.09
CA VAL A 81 4.68 0.22 6.67
C VAL A 81 5.66 0.12 7.84
N ALA A 82 5.31 0.63 9.03
CA ALA A 82 6.17 0.54 10.20
C ALA A 82 6.47 -0.92 10.58
N ALA A 83 5.42 -1.77 10.63
CA ALA A 83 5.57 -3.19 10.90
C ALA A 83 6.38 -3.90 9.82
N PHE A 84 6.10 -3.60 8.54
CA PHE A 84 6.86 -4.13 7.41
C PHE A 84 8.35 -3.79 7.50
N LEU A 85 8.70 -2.51 7.69
CA LEU A 85 10.08 -2.05 7.81
C LEU A 85 10.80 -2.72 8.98
N ASN A 86 10.14 -2.85 10.13
CA ASN A 86 10.69 -3.53 11.30
C ASN A 86 10.92 -5.03 11.05
N GLY A 87 10.07 -5.67 10.25
CA GLY A 87 10.17 -7.07 9.85
C GLY A 87 11.19 -7.37 8.76
N LEU A 88 11.77 -6.36 8.10
CA LEU A 88 12.77 -6.58 7.06
C LEU A 88 14.04 -7.29 7.59
N PRO A 89 14.68 -8.15 6.77
CA PRO A 89 16.00 -8.71 7.06
C PRO A 89 17.00 -7.62 7.46
N LYS A 90 17.92 -7.94 8.39
CA LYS A 90 18.88 -6.96 8.96
C LYS A 90 19.81 -6.35 7.90
N ASP A 91 20.12 -7.10 6.86
CA ASP A 91 20.94 -6.73 5.71
C ASP A 91 20.15 -5.95 4.66
N LYS A 92 18.81 -6.05 4.64
CA LYS A 92 17.96 -5.29 3.73
C LYS A 92 17.73 -3.87 4.25
N LYS A 93 18.67 -2.98 3.90
CA LYS A 93 18.65 -1.56 4.31
C LYS A 93 18.28 -0.58 3.20
N ASN A 94 18.44 -0.96 1.94
CA ASN A 94 18.26 -0.08 0.77
C ASN A 94 17.51 -0.81 -0.35
N ASP A 95 17.14 -0.08 -1.40
CA ASP A 95 16.50 -0.63 -2.60
C ASP A 95 15.31 -1.53 -2.25
N ILE A 96 14.40 -1.00 -1.43
CA ILE A 96 13.29 -1.75 -0.84
C ILE A 96 12.17 -1.84 -1.88
N LYS A 97 12.22 -2.90 -2.70
CA LYS A 97 11.15 -3.25 -3.63
C LYS A 97 10.07 -4.06 -2.94
N VAL A 98 8.82 -3.68 -3.18
CA VAL A 98 7.65 -4.26 -2.52
C VAL A 98 6.58 -4.68 -3.53
N THR A 99 5.86 -5.74 -3.19
CA THR A 99 4.55 -6.02 -3.78
C THR A 99 3.49 -5.57 -2.80
N VAL A 100 2.62 -4.67 -3.26
CA VAL A 100 1.51 -4.12 -2.49
C VAL A 100 0.21 -4.64 -3.08
N THR A 101 -0.53 -5.42 -2.31
CA THR A 101 -1.85 -5.92 -2.72
C THR A 101 -2.93 -5.06 -2.08
N GLY A 102 -3.91 -4.62 -2.86
CA GLY A 102 -5.01 -3.82 -2.36
C GLY A 102 -5.96 -3.34 -3.45
N SER A 103 -7.02 -2.63 -3.06
CA SER A 103 -7.92 -1.98 -4.02
C SER A 103 -7.32 -0.65 -4.47
N VAL A 104 -7.08 -0.50 -5.78
CA VAL A 104 -6.51 0.71 -6.38
C VAL A 104 -7.64 1.64 -6.84
N ASP A 105 -7.57 2.90 -6.44
CA ASP A 105 -8.45 3.99 -6.86
C ASP A 105 -7.60 5.20 -7.26
N GLY A 106 -7.48 5.41 -8.58
CA GLY A 106 -6.65 6.49 -9.14
C GLY A 106 -5.17 6.36 -8.75
N ASP A 107 -4.69 7.34 -7.98
CA ASP A 107 -3.32 7.41 -7.48
C ASP A 107 -3.17 6.90 -6.05
N LYS A 108 -4.17 6.20 -5.51
CA LYS A 108 -4.19 5.65 -4.15
C LYS A 108 -4.49 4.16 -4.16
N VAL A 109 -3.93 3.43 -3.20
CA VAL A 109 -4.25 2.03 -2.93
C VAL A 109 -4.67 1.86 -1.47
N ALA A 110 -5.81 1.19 -1.26
CA ALA A 110 -6.21 0.67 0.04
C ALA A 110 -5.43 -0.61 0.31
N VAL A 111 -4.36 -0.53 1.11
CA VAL A 111 -3.39 -1.62 1.22
C VAL A 111 -3.93 -2.74 2.10
N SER A 112 -4.14 -3.92 1.51
CA SER A 112 -4.44 -5.16 2.21
C SER A 112 -3.17 -5.85 2.69
N LYS A 113 -2.12 -5.85 1.85
CA LYS A 113 -0.85 -6.56 2.12
C LYS A 113 0.34 -5.81 1.54
N ILE A 114 1.47 -5.84 2.24
CA ILE A 114 2.77 -5.35 1.77
C ILE A 114 3.82 -6.42 2.04
N GLU A 115 4.60 -6.76 1.02
CA GLU A 115 5.64 -7.79 1.08
C GLU A 115 6.89 -7.34 0.35
N LEU A 116 8.04 -7.83 0.82
CA LEU A 116 9.29 -7.67 0.11
C LEU A 116 9.22 -8.50 -1.18
N GLN A 117 9.67 -7.94 -2.30
CA GLN A 117 9.83 -8.68 -3.56
C GLN A 117 11.00 -9.66 -3.52
#